data_AF-A0A8J3H0A3-F1
#
_entry.id   AF-A0A8J3H0A3-F1
#
_cell.length_a   1.000
_cell.length_b   1.000
_cell.length_c   1.000
_cell.angle_alpha   90.00
_cell.angle_beta   90.00
_cell.angle_gamma   90.00
#
_symmetry.space_group_name_H-M   'P 1'
#
loop_
_entity.id
_entity.type
_entity.pdbx_description
1 polymer ?
#
loop_
_entity_poly.entity_id
_entity_poly.type
_entity_poly.pdbx_seq_one_letter_code
_entity_poly.pdbx_strand_id
1 'polypeptide(L)'
;MNEHSPRTIDGDNIAPFIEALADECIDAMTKVADAANQQVGIRLAGQDVVMGQVNNWTDGAARRKLAQAQEEQREAARQLSREPLIARVRTRSENGSEKTYYFTRNFTILVPGITLTSYNSGAPVGRLASLDVGDEFELPNGQWTEVIEKGTYRPVLSGAQWDGVDNQIDTENFDVLFIESLRRAVEQRGRLGGYDLSDPFAVFDDQPVVTLTPKRKYLSGLGLRDQSVMNKVQDEIFRLPIDRQVMLEGPPGTGKTTTLIKRLSQKRIENSDREEDYRVIVNTPLGGDHRTSWIMFSPTELLEHYLREAFARDNVPASQQRIQTWSNFRNDLAARVLGLLRTGKRTQGFLRDDGARHLSDHALANQPDLHSAFDDFQFNVFYAELDRALQTLVDSEVPDLRSLSQSLRNRMGEVGRPTLLSIHSLEATPPMMSTGTGFHGNRCRRKFLNGGLKF
;
A
#
# COMPACT_ATOMS: atom_id res chain seq x y z
N MET A 1 -12.24 4.59 -27.27
CA MET A 1 -12.65 3.50 -28.17
C MET A 1 -11.65 3.49 -29.31
N ASN A 2 -10.59 2.70 -29.19
CA ASN A 2 -9.73 2.41 -30.33
C ASN A 2 -10.34 1.17 -30.99
N GLU A 3 -10.91 1.33 -32.18
CA GLU A 3 -11.23 0.19 -33.05
C GLU A 3 -9.90 -0.47 -33.44
N HIS A 4 -9.55 -1.56 -32.77
CA HIS A 4 -8.57 -2.50 -33.29
C HIS A 4 -9.29 -3.34 -34.34
N SER A 5 -8.80 -3.31 -35.58
CA SER A 5 -9.16 -4.32 -36.58
C SER A 5 -9.00 -5.71 -35.96
N PRO A 6 -9.95 -6.66 -36.17
CA PRO A 6 -9.86 -7.99 -35.58
C PRO A 6 -8.55 -8.65 -35.99
N ARG A 7 -7.75 -9.08 -35.01
CA ARG A 7 -6.48 -9.77 -35.27
C ARG A 7 -6.84 -11.14 -35.86
N THR A 8 -6.21 -11.52 -36.96
CA THR A 8 -6.52 -12.74 -37.73
C THR A 8 -6.62 -13.96 -36.83
N ILE A 9 -7.77 -14.65 -36.84
CA ILE A 9 -7.99 -15.89 -36.11
C ILE A 9 -7.31 -17.01 -36.90
N ASP A 10 -6.04 -17.27 -36.62
CA ASP A 10 -5.39 -18.50 -37.06
C ASP A 10 -5.67 -19.61 -36.03
N GLY A 11 -6.88 -20.18 -36.10
CA GLY A 11 -7.41 -21.12 -35.12
C GLY A 11 -6.52 -22.34 -34.86
N ASP A 12 -5.72 -22.74 -35.85
CA ASP A 12 -4.79 -23.87 -35.78
C ASP A 12 -3.64 -23.62 -34.78
N ASN A 13 -3.29 -22.35 -34.53
CA ASN A 13 -2.19 -21.95 -33.64
C ASN A 13 -2.63 -21.62 -32.21
N ILE A 14 -3.95 -21.42 -31.96
CA ILE A 14 -4.48 -21.05 -30.64
C ILE A 14 -4.35 -22.21 -29.65
N ALA A 15 -4.73 -23.43 -30.04
CA ALA A 15 -4.71 -24.58 -29.12
C ALA A 15 -3.29 -24.92 -28.64
N PRO A 16 -2.26 -25.09 -29.51
CA PRO A 16 -0.88 -25.31 -29.07
C PRO A 16 -0.34 -24.19 -28.18
N PHE A 17 -0.68 -22.94 -28.50
CA PHE A 17 -0.30 -21.78 -27.70
C PHE A 17 -0.87 -21.84 -26.28
N ILE A 18 -2.17 -22.11 -26.14
CA ILE A 18 -2.84 -22.19 -24.83
C ILE A 18 -2.28 -23.33 -23.98
N GLU A 19 -2.03 -24.49 -24.60
CA GLU A 19 -1.47 -25.64 -23.89
C GLU A 19 -0.07 -25.35 -23.33
N ALA A 20 0.80 -24.73 -24.13
CA ALA A 20 2.14 -24.34 -23.68
C ALA A 20 2.07 -23.26 -22.59
N LEU A 21 1.21 -22.25 -22.76
CA LEU A 21 0.99 -21.19 -21.79
C LEU A 21 0.49 -21.73 -20.45
N ALA A 22 -0.45 -22.68 -20.49
CA ALA A 22 -1.02 -23.28 -19.29
C ALA A 22 0.04 -24.07 -18.51
N ASP A 23 0.86 -24.87 -19.20
CA ASP A 23 1.98 -25.59 -18.58
C ASP A 23 2.99 -24.61 -17.95
N GLU A 24 3.43 -23.59 -18.69
CA GLU A 24 4.36 -22.56 -18.19
C GLU A 24 3.82 -21.88 -16.92
N CYS A 25 2.54 -21.49 -16.92
CA CYS A 25 1.94 -20.77 -15.81
C CYS A 25 1.72 -21.65 -14.58
N ILE A 26 1.26 -22.90 -14.77
CA ILE A 26 1.07 -23.85 -13.67
C ILE A 26 2.42 -24.22 -13.04
N ASP A 27 3.45 -24.45 -13.87
CA ASP A 27 4.82 -24.70 -13.39
C ASP A 27 5.36 -23.49 -12.62
N ALA A 28 5.18 -22.27 -13.13
CA ALA A 28 5.57 -21.06 -12.43
C ALA A 28 4.86 -20.89 -11.08
N MET A 29 3.54 -21.08 -11.03
CA MET A 29 2.76 -21.04 -9.78
C MET A 29 3.29 -22.05 -8.76
N THR A 30 3.58 -23.28 -9.21
CA THR A 30 4.08 -24.36 -8.37
C THR A 30 5.47 -24.04 -7.82
N LYS A 31 6.42 -23.67 -8.69
CA LYS A 31 7.80 -23.33 -8.29
C LYS A 31 7.85 -22.15 -7.33
N VAL A 32 7.05 -21.11 -7.55
CA VAL A 32 6.98 -19.95 -6.65
C VAL A 32 6.40 -20.33 -5.30
N ALA A 33 5.29 -21.08 -5.28
CA ALA A 33 4.67 -21.54 -4.04
C ALA A 33 5.60 -22.48 -3.25
N ASP A 34 6.29 -23.39 -3.92
CA ASP A 34 7.23 -24.33 -3.30
C ASP A 34 8.44 -23.61 -2.71
N ALA A 35 9.04 -22.67 -3.46
CA ALA A 35 10.13 -21.84 -2.96
C ALA A 35 9.71 -21.03 -1.72
N ALA A 36 8.49 -20.50 -1.72
CA ALA A 36 7.92 -19.81 -0.56
C ALA A 36 7.75 -20.75 0.64
N ASN A 37 7.20 -21.96 0.43
CA ASN A 37 7.01 -22.96 1.48
C ASN A 37 8.34 -23.47 2.06
N GLN A 38 9.38 -23.63 1.23
CA GLN A 38 10.72 -24.04 1.67
C GLN A 38 11.37 -22.98 2.56
N GLN A 39 11.20 -21.69 2.27
CA GLN A 39 11.68 -20.61 3.15
C GLN A 39 11.06 -20.67 4.55
N VAL A 40 9.80 -21.11 4.67
CA VAL A 40 9.16 -21.35 5.98
C VAL A 40 9.76 -22.58 6.66
N GLY A 41 9.97 -23.68 5.92
CA GLY A 41 10.46 -24.96 6.45
C GLY A 41 11.91 -24.94 6.94
N ILE A 42 12.84 -24.32 6.20
CA ILE A 42 14.27 -24.27 6.52
C ILE A 42 14.54 -23.61 7.90
N ARG A 43 13.66 -22.71 8.35
CA ARG A 43 13.86 -21.96 9.60
C ARG A 43 13.25 -22.58 10.84
N LEU A 44 12.23 -23.43 10.72
CA LEU A 44 11.74 -24.21 11.88
C LEU A 44 12.87 -25.10 12.45
N ALA A 45 13.75 -25.62 11.58
CA ALA A 45 14.94 -26.36 11.99
C ALA A 45 16.09 -25.47 12.55
N GLY A 46 16.16 -24.19 12.14
CA GLY A 46 17.22 -23.25 12.55
C GLY A 46 16.90 -22.41 13.80
N GLN A 47 15.64 -22.37 14.24
CA GLN A 47 15.22 -21.61 15.44
C GLN A 47 15.86 -22.12 16.74
N ASP A 48 16.14 -23.42 16.82
CA ASP A 48 16.80 -24.02 18.00
C ASP A 48 18.29 -23.67 18.10
N VAL A 49 18.95 -23.38 16.96
CA VAL A 49 20.40 -23.11 16.91
C VAL A 49 20.71 -21.63 17.14
N VAL A 50 19.85 -20.72 16.66
CA VAL A 50 20.10 -19.27 16.74
C VAL A 50 19.81 -18.70 18.14
N MET A 51 18.90 -19.29 18.90
CA MET A 51 18.63 -18.87 20.29
C MET A 51 19.81 -19.18 21.25
N GLY A 52 20.70 -20.12 20.89
CA GLY A 52 21.87 -20.48 21.70
C GLY A 52 23.08 -19.55 21.58
N GLN A 53 23.10 -18.63 20.60
CA GLN A 53 24.26 -17.74 20.33
C GLN A 53 23.96 -16.23 20.56
N VAL A 54 22.90 -15.89 21.30
CA VAL A 54 22.43 -14.50 21.52
C VAL A 54 23.10 -13.81 22.72
N ASN A 55 24.32 -14.21 23.11
CA ASN A 55 24.95 -13.69 24.33
C ASN A 55 25.82 -12.42 24.15
N ASN A 56 25.95 -11.85 22.95
CA ASN A 56 26.88 -10.72 22.74
C ASN A 56 26.37 -9.54 21.88
N TRP A 57 25.06 -9.37 21.66
CA TRP A 57 24.52 -8.22 20.92
C TRP A 57 23.74 -7.28 21.85
N THR A 58 24.38 -6.16 22.23
CA THR A 58 23.83 -5.13 23.14
C THR A 58 22.98 -4.05 22.44
N ASP A 59 22.83 -4.07 21.11
CA ASP A 59 22.08 -3.03 20.39
C ASP A 59 20.61 -3.41 20.12
N GLY A 60 19.70 -2.71 20.78
CA GLY A 60 18.25 -2.87 20.63
C GLY A 60 17.70 -2.43 19.26
N ALA A 61 18.43 -1.63 18.48
CA ALA A 61 18.04 -1.27 17.12
C ALA A 61 18.28 -2.43 16.13
N ALA A 62 19.44 -3.10 16.23
CA ALA A 62 19.78 -4.26 15.40
C ALA A 62 18.81 -5.43 15.61
N ARG A 63 18.44 -5.72 16.87
CA ARG A 63 17.44 -6.76 17.19
C ARG A 63 16.06 -6.47 16.59
N ARG A 64 15.63 -5.20 16.59
CA ARG A 64 14.36 -4.77 15.98
C ARG A 64 14.38 -4.90 14.46
N LYS A 65 15.45 -4.46 13.80
CA LYS A 65 15.60 -4.62 12.33
C LYS A 65 15.60 -6.09 11.93
N LEU A 66 16.27 -6.95 12.69
CA LEU A 66 16.26 -8.39 12.44
C LEU A 66 14.85 -9.00 12.61
N ALA A 67 14.15 -8.67 13.70
CA ALA A 67 12.79 -9.15 13.93
C ALA A 67 11.81 -8.68 12.84
N GLN A 68 11.94 -7.41 12.40
CA GLN A 68 11.13 -6.85 11.32
C GLN A 68 11.40 -7.55 9.98
N ALA A 69 12.67 -7.73 9.61
CA ALA A 69 13.04 -8.45 8.39
C ALA A 69 12.56 -9.91 8.41
N GLN A 70 12.58 -10.56 9.59
CA GLN A 70 12.04 -11.91 9.76
C GLN A 70 10.53 -11.98 9.57
N GLU A 71 9.79 -10.99 10.10
CA GLU A 71 8.34 -10.96 9.94
C GLU A 71 7.94 -10.67 8.48
N GLU A 72 8.60 -9.72 7.81
CA GLU A 72 8.37 -9.46 6.38
C GLU A 72 8.62 -10.69 5.51
N GLN A 73 9.66 -11.47 5.81
CA GLN A 73 9.92 -12.73 5.11
C GLN A 73 8.85 -13.79 5.35
N ARG A 74 8.30 -13.87 6.57
CA ARG A 74 7.18 -14.79 6.87
C ARG A 74 5.90 -14.37 6.17
N GLU A 75 5.61 -13.08 6.15
CA GLU A 75 4.46 -12.52 5.43
C GLU A 75 4.59 -12.80 3.93
N ALA A 76 5.76 -12.54 3.35
CA ALA A 76 6.05 -12.84 1.95
C ALA A 76 5.81 -14.32 1.63
N ALA A 77 6.38 -15.23 2.42
CA ALA A 77 6.21 -16.66 2.21
C ALA A 77 4.74 -17.12 2.35
N ARG A 78 4.01 -16.59 3.34
CA ARG A 78 2.57 -16.88 3.53
C ARG A 78 1.71 -16.37 2.38
N GLN A 79 2.03 -15.20 1.82
CA GLN A 79 1.27 -14.65 0.71
C GLN A 79 1.56 -15.42 -0.58
N LEU A 80 2.84 -15.66 -0.88
CA LEU A 80 3.26 -16.34 -2.11
C LEU A 80 2.87 -17.82 -2.14
N SER A 81 2.71 -18.48 -0.99
CA SER A 81 2.17 -19.85 -0.95
C SER A 81 0.67 -19.93 -1.22
N ARG A 82 -0.04 -18.80 -1.21
CA ARG A 82 -1.50 -18.73 -1.47
C ARG A 82 -1.83 -18.04 -2.80
N GLU A 83 -1.05 -17.05 -3.20
CA GLU A 83 -1.21 -16.29 -4.43
C GLU A 83 0.17 -16.13 -5.12
N PRO A 84 0.69 -17.21 -5.73
CA PRO A 84 2.05 -17.23 -6.30
C PRO A 84 2.20 -16.42 -7.59
N LEU A 85 1.11 -16.17 -8.32
CA LEU A 85 1.15 -15.49 -9.62
C LEU A 85 -0.14 -14.71 -9.86
N ILE A 86 -0.04 -13.43 -10.25
CA ILE A 86 -1.19 -12.61 -10.62
C ILE A 86 -1.16 -12.16 -12.09
N ALA A 87 0.02 -12.09 -12.69
CA ALA A 87 0.19 -11.73 -14.09
C ALA A 87 1.49 -12.29 -14.68
N ARG A 88 1.51 -12.44 -16.00
CA ARG A 88 2.68 -12.82 -16.80
C ARG A 88 2.76 -11.86 -17.97
N VAL A 89 3.94 -11.34 -18.25
CA VAL A 89 4.17 -10.45 -19.40
C VAL A 89 5.38 -10.94 -20.16
N ARG A 90 5.22 -11.13 -21.47
CA ARG A 90 6.32 -11.42 -22.38
C ARG A 90 6.64 -10.14 -23.14
N THR A 91 7.92 -9.79 -23.19
CA THR A 91 8.39 -8.59 -23.87
C THR A 91 9.44 -8.97 -24.91
N ARG A 92 9.49 -8.20 -25.99
CA ARG A 92 10.50 -8.29 -27.05
C ARG A 92 11.39 -7.06 -26.98
N SER A 93 12.69 -7.25 -26.96
CA SER A 93 13.65 -6.13 -27.00
C SER A 93 14.02 -5.77 -28.44
N GLU A 94 14.67 -4.62 -28.65
CA GLU A 94 15.06 -4.14 -29.98
C GLU A 94 15.91 -5.14 -30.78
N ASN A 95 16.70 -5.97 -30.11
CA ASN A 95 17.52 -7.00 -30.75
C ASN A 95 16.74 -8.28 -31.11
N GLY A 96 15.42 -8.29 -30.92
CA GLY A 96 14.53 -9.43 -31.15
C GLY A 96 14.53 -10.47 -30.01
N SER A 97 15.29 -10.28 -28.93
CA SER A 97 15.30 -11.22 -27.81
C SER A 97 14.04 -11.06 -26.96
N GLU A 98 13.38 -12.18 -26.71
CA GLU A 98 12.16 -12.23 -25.90
C GLU A 98 12.47 -12.61 -24.46
N LYS A 99 11.76 -12.00 -23.52
CA LYS A 99 11.90 -12.28 -22.10
C LYS A 99 10.53 -12.32 -21.42
N THR A 100 10.35 -13.28 -20.53
CA THR A 100 9.09 -13.43 -19.77
C THR A 100 9.29 -13.01 -18.32
N TYR A 101 8.39 -12.14 -17.86
CA TYR A 101 8.31 -11.64 -16.50
C TYR A 101 7.06 -12.19 -15.81
N TYR A 102 7.22 -12.68 -14.59
CA TYR A 102 6.13 -13.17 -13.75
C TYR A 102 5.91 -12.18 -12.60
N PHE A 103 4.65 -11.89 -12.29
CA PHE A 103 4.28 -10.87 -11.34
C PHE A 103 3.52 -11.47 -10.17
N THR A 104 3.99 -11.16 -8.98
CA THR A 104 3.27 -11.36 -7.72
C THR A 104 2.63 -10.05 -7.29
N ARG A 105 1.75 -10.11 -6.28
CA ARG A 105 1.08 -8.89 -5.78
C ARG A 105 2.04 -7.95 -5.06
N ASN A 106 2.67 -8.40 -3.97
CA ASN A 106 3.41 -7.52 -3.04
C ASN A 106 4.88 -7.87 -2.85
N PHE A 107 5.24 -9.15 -2.97
CA PHE A 107 6.55 -9.66 -2.53
C PHE A 107 7.22 -10.46 -3.63
N THR A 108 8.54 -10.42 -3.69
CA THR A 108 9.32 -11.28 -4.58
C THR A 108 10.23 -12.19 -3.77
N ILE A 109 10.52 -13.36 -4.32
CA ILE A 109 11.52 -14.31 -3.82
C ILE A 109 12.35 -14.77 -5.02
N LEU A 110 13.59 -15.18 -4.77
CA LEU A 110 14.42 -15.76 -5.81
C LEU A 110 13.92 -17.16 -6.15
N VAL A 111 13.51 -17.37 -7.40
CA VAL A 111 13.12 -18.68 -7.92
C VAL A 111 13.96 -18.97 -9.17
N PRO A 112 14.83 -20.01 -9.15
CA PRO A 112 15.67 -20.34 -10.28
C PRO A 112 14.86 -20.53 -11.57
N GLY A 113 15.30 -19.87 -12.65
CA GLY A 113 14.66 -19.95 -13.97
C GLY A 113 13.39 -19.10 -14.13
N ILE A 114 12.94 -18.39 -13.08
CA ILE A 114 11.76 -17.51 -13.14
C ILE A 114 12.18 -16.08 -12.86
N THR A 115 11.93 -15.19 -13.82
CA THR A 115 12.11 -13.74 -13.61
C THR A 115 10.89 -13.20 -12.86
N LEU A 116 10.93 -13.28 -11.53
CA LEU A 116 9.83 -12.87 -10.66
C LEU A 116 10.00 -11.42 -10.18
N THR A 117 8.94 -10.63 -10.33
CA THR A 117 8.85 -9.28 -9.77
C THR A 117 7.52 -9.10 -9.05
N SER A 118 7.38 -8.02 -8.29
CA SER A 118 6.12 -7.68 -7.66
C SER A 118 5.49 -6.45 -8.30
N TYR A 119 4.17 -6.46 -8.40
CA TYR A 119 3.41 -5.35 -8.97
C TYR A 119 3.40 -4.13 -8.05
N ASN A 120 3.20 -4.34 -6.74
CA ASN A 120 3.02 -3.27 -5.76
C ASN A 120 4.34 -2.78 -5.09
N SER A 121 5.47 -3.48 -5.20
CA SER A 121 6.75 -3.13 -4.50
C SER A 121 7.39 -1.81 -4.92
N GLY A 122 6.82 -1.13 -5.92
CA GLY A 122 7.35 0.13 -6.41
C GLY A 122 8.53 0.00 -7.39
N ALA A 123 9.00 -1.23 -7.66
CA ALA A 123 10.02 -1.48 -8.69
C ALA A 123 9.52 -1.00 -10.08
N PRO A 124 10.34 -0.33 -10.89
CA PRO A 124 9.90 0.18 -12.20
C PRO A 124 9.37 -0.90 -13.13
N VAL A 125 10.03 -2.07 -13.14
CA VAL A 125 9.62 -3.26 -13.93
C VAL A 125 8.21 -3.74 -13.57
N GLY A 126 7.72 -3.45 -12.35
CA GLY A 126 6.34 -3.73 -11.95
C GLY A 126 5.29 -3.08 -12.84
N ARG A 127 5.61 -1.96 -13.53
CA ARG A 127 4.70 -1.26 -14.45
C ARG A 127 4.30 -2.10 -15.65
N LEU A 128 5.18 -2.99 -16.13
CA LEU A 128 4.93 -3.87 -17.28
C LEU A 128 3.62 -4.64 -17.17
N ALA A 129 3.22 -5.07 -15.98
CA ALA A 129 1.95 -5.79 -15.78
C ALA A 129 0.71 -4.98 -16.17
N SER A 130 0.77 -3.64 -16.11
CA SER A 130 -0.36 -2.76 -16.41
C SER A 130 -0.43 -2.33 -17.87
N LEU A 131 0.69 -2.42 -18.61
CA LEU A 131 0.79 -2.00 -20.00
C LEU A 131 -0.01 -2.92 -20.92
N ASP A 132 -0.46 -2.40 -22.06
CA ASP A 132 -1.21 -3.19 -23.04
C ASP A 132 -0.27 -3.77 -24.10
N VAL A 133 -0.71 -4.81 -24.84
CA VAL A 133 0.10 -5.38 -25.91
C VAL A 133 0.35 -4.32 -27.00
N GLY A 134 1.61 -4.17 -27.41
CA GLY A 134 2.10 -3.13 -28.30
C GLY A 134 2.65 -1.89 -27.58
N ASP A 135 2.52 -1.79 -26.26
CA ASP A 135 3.16 -0.71 -25.50
C ASP A 135 4.66 -0.93 -25.38
N GLU A 136 5.43 0.14 -25.56
CA GLU A 136 6.87 0.18 -25.30
C GLU A 136 7.18 0.61 -23.86
N PHE A 137 8.27 0.10 -23.31
CA PHE A 137 8.75 0.40 -21.97
C PHE A 137 10.28 0.42 -21.91
N GLU A 138 10.83 1.47 -21.30
CA GLU A 138 12.25 1.55 -20.98
C GLU A 138 12.52 0.81 -19.66
N LEU A 139 13.30 -0.26 -19.73
CA LEU A 139 13.75 -1.01 -18.57
C LEU A 139 14.74 -0.19 -17.74
N PRO A 140 14.93 -0.48 -16.43
CA PRO A 140 15.89 0.24 -15.58
C PRO A 140 17.35 0.23 -16.07
N ASN A 141 17.69 -0.66 -16.99
CA ASN A 141 19.01 -0.74 -17.61
C ASN A 141 19.14 0.15 -18.88
N GLY A 142 18.11 0.97 -19.19
CA GLY A 142 18.05 1.85 -20.35
C GLY A 142 17.67 1.15 -21.67
N GLN A 143 17.32 -0.14 -21.63
CA GLN A 143 16.92 -0.87 -22.84
C GLN A 143 15.42 -0.77 -23.06
N TRP A 144 15.02 -0.51 -24.30
CA TRP A 144 13.61 -0.52 -24.70
C TRP A 144 13.11 -1.93 -24.98
N THR A 145 11.87 -2.17 -24.60
CA THR A 145 11.16 -3.42 -24.87
C THR A 145 9.69 -3.15 -25.15
N GLU A 146 9.11 -3.93 -26.05
CA GLU A 146 7.70 -3.92 -26.40
C GLU A 146 6.97 -5.08 -25.71
N VAL A 147 5.75 -4.84 -25.22
CA VAL A 147 4.89 -5.89 -24.66
C VAL A 147 4.23 -6.66 -25.80
N ILE A 148 4.54 -7.95 -25.94
CA ILE A 148 3.99 -8.80 -27.02
C ILE A 148 2.91 -9.77 -26.51
N GLU A 149 2.91 -10.05 -25.21
CA GLU A 149 1.97 -10.97 -24.58
C GLU A 149 1.70 -10.56 -23.12
N LYS A 150 0.44 -10.59 -22.70
CA LYS A 150 0.02 -10.28 -21.34
C LYS A 150 -1.06 -11.24 -20.87
N GLY A 151 -0.84 -11.87 -19.73
CA GLY A 151 -1.81 -12.70 -19.04
C GLY A 151 -2.11 -12.18 -17.64
N THR A 152 -3.38 -12.22 -17.24
CA THR A 152 -3.79 -12.02 -15.85
C THR A 152 -4.45 -13.29 -15.31
N TYR A 153 -4.10 -13.66 -14.09
CA TYR A 153 -4.42 -14.96 -13.51
C TYR A 153 -4.97 -14.82 -12.09
N ARG A 154 -5.88 -15.72 -11.72
CA ARG A 154 -6.28 -15.93 -10.33
C ARG A 154 -5.87 -17.35 -9.91
N PRO A 155 -4.81 -17.50 -9.11
CA PRO A 155 -4.33 -18.81 -8.70
C PRO A 155 -5.27 -19.39 -7.63
N VAL A 156 -5.60 -20.67 -7.76
CA VAL A 156 -6.39 -21.45 -6.81
C VAL A 156 -5.69 -22.79 -6.62
N LEU A 157 -5.47 -23.17 -5.36
CA LEU A 157 -4.93 -24.48 -5.01
C LEU A 157 -6.08 -25.44 -4.73
N SER A 158 -6.21 -26.51 -5.51
CA SER A 158 -7.20 -27.57 -5.32
C SER A 158 -6.53 -28.92 -5.37
N GLY A 159 -6.78 -29.80 -4.39
CA GLY A 159 -6.22 -31.15 -4.38
C GLY A 159 -4.68 -31.21 -4.48
N ALA A 160 -3.99 -30.23 -3.87
CA ALA A 160 -2.53 -30.03 -3.95
C ALA A 160 -1.98 -29.65 -5.33
N GLN A 161 -2.85 -29.24 -6.26
CA GLN A 161 -2.45 -28.79 -7.59
C GLN A 161 -2.93 -27.37 -7.86
N TRP A 162 -2.07 -26.55 -8.46
CA TRP A 162 -2.40 -25.17 -8.81
C TRP A 162 -3.25 -25.08 -10.07
N ASP A 163 -4.25 -24.23 -10.07
CA ASP A 163 -4.99 -23.84 -11.26
C ASP A 163 -5.04 -22.31 -11.36
N GLY A 164 -4.96 -21.80 -12.58
CA GLY A 164 -5.30 -20.41 -12.87
C GLY A 164 -6.74 -20.37 -13.33
N VAL A 165 -7.61 -19.66 -12.61
CA VAL A 165 -9.02 -19.52 -12.98
C VAL A 165 -9.35 -18.11 -13.47
N ASP A 166 -10.39 -17.99 -14.30
CA ASP A 166 -10.86 -16.71 -14.83
C ASP A 166 -9.75 -15.86 -15.50
N ASN A 167 -8.93 -16.49 -16.32
CA ASN A 167 -7.74 -15.86 -16.89
C ASN A 167 -8.10 -15.04 -18.13
N GLN A 168 -7.37 -13.96 -18.35
CA GLN A 168 -7.46 -13.15 -19.57
C GLN A 168 -6.07 -13.03 -20.18
N ILE A 169 -5.94 -13.43 -21.44
CA ILE A 169 -4.69 -13.45 -22.21
C ILE A 169 -4.84 -12.55 -23.44
N ASP A 170 -3.93 -11.62 -23.61
CA ASP A 170 -3.80 -10.73 -24.76
C ASP A 170 -2.45 -10.99 -25.42
N THR A 171 -2.43 -11.08 -26.75
CA THR A 171 -1.25 -11.43 -27.55
C THR A 171 -1.25 -10.64 -28.85
N GLU A 172 -0.08 -10.44 -29.47
CA GLU A 172 0.01 -9.79 -30.79
C GLU A 172 -0.69 -10.59 -31.91
N ASN A 173 -0.88 -11.90 -31.72
CA ASN A 173 -1.30 -12.82 -32.77
C ASN A 173 -2.81 -13.08 -32.81
N PHE A 174 -3.50 -12.95 -31.68
CA PHE A 174 -4.91 -13.34 -31.54
C PHE A 174 -5.72 -12.25 -30.85
N ASP A 175 -7.05 -12.32 -30.99
CA ASP A 175 -7.96 -11.58 -30.13
C ASP A 175 -7.85 -12.06 -28.67
N VAL A 176 -8.32 -11.23 -27.74
CA VAL A 176 -8.23 -11.51 -26.30
C VAL A 176 -8.92 -12.83 -25.96
N LEU A 177 -8.15 -13.75 -25.37
CA LEU A 177 -8.60 -15.07 -24.98
C LEU A 177 -8.99 -15.05 -23.49
N PHE A 178 -10.18 -15.57 -23.19
CA PHE A 178 -10.62 -15.82 -21.82
C PHE A 178 -10.56 -17.33 -21.55
N ILE A 179 -9.76 -17.73 -20.58
CA ILE A 179 -9.53 -19.14 -20.22
C ILE A 179 -10.09 -19.39 -18.84
N GLU A 180 -11.09 -20.27 -18.72
CA GLU A 180 -11.78 -20.51 -17.45
C GLU A 180 -10.88 -21.21 -16.41
N SER A 181 -10.12 -22.20 -16.86
CA SER A 181 -9.21 -23.02 -16.04
C SER A 181 -8.01 -23.44 -16.88
N LEU A 182 -6.80 -23.11 -16.42
CA LEU A 182 -5.55 -23.54 -17.07
C LEU A 182 -5.40 -25.06 -16.94
N ARG A 183 -5.79 -25.63 -15.81
CA ARG A 183 -5.74 -27.07 -15.58
C ARG A 183 -6.66 -27.82 -16.54
N ARG A 184 -7.89 -27.35 -16.73
CA ARG A 184 -8.81 -27.95 -17.71
C ARG A 184 -8.28 -27.81 -19.14
N ALA A 185 -7.56 -26.73 -19.45
CA ALA A 185 -6.89 -26.58 -20.75
C ALA A 185 -5.82 -27.66 -20.97
N VAL A 186 -5.01 -27.97 -19.95
CA VAL A 186 -4.02 -29.05 -20.01
C VAL A 186 -4.68 -30.42 -20.10
N GLU A 187 -5.75 -30.66 -19.34
CA GLU A 187 -6.50 -31.93 -19.35
C GLU A 187 -7.19 -32.21 -20.69
N GLN A 188 -7.62 -31.15 -21.39
CA GLN A 188 -8.26 -31.23 -22.71
C GLN A 188 -7.26 -31.11 -23.87
N ARG A 189 -5.96 -31.26 -23.61
CA ARG A 189 -4.90 -31.22 -24.63
C ARG A 189 -5.24 -32.08 -25.85
N GLY A 190 -5.04 -31.52 -27.05
CA GLY A 190 -5.38 -32.15 -28.32
C GLY A 190 -6.87 -32.20 -28.67
N ARG A 191 -7.77 -31.72 -27.78
CA ARG A 191 -9.21 -31.57 -28.05
C ARG A 191 -9.64 -30.10 -28.19
N LEU A 192 -8.76 -29.16 -27.84
CA LEU A 192 -9.03 -27.71 -27.89
C LEU A 192 -9.30 -27.19 -29.32
N GLY A 193 -8.72 -27.80 -30.35
CA GLY A 193 -8.87 -27.39 -31.76
C GLY A 193 -10.16 -27.87 -32.45
N GLY A 194 -11.03 -28.62 -31.76
CA GLY A 194 -12.29 -29.12 -32.33
C GLY A 194 -13.48 -28.17 -32.18
N TYR A 195 -13.30 -27.03 -31.51
CA TYR A 195 -14.38 -26.09 -31.18
C TYR A 195 -14.30 -24.86 -32.09
N ASP A 196 -15.42 -24.53 -32.75
CA ASP A 196 -15.59 -23.22 -33.36
C ASP A 196 -15.70 -22.18 -32.24
N LEU A 197 -14.58 -21.49 -31.94
CA LEU A 197 -14.50 -20.45 -30.91
C LEU A 197 -15.39 -19.23 -31.21
N SER A 198 -15.92 -19.12 -32.43
CA SER A 198 -16.82 -18.06 -32.87
C SER A 198 -18.30 -18.40 -32.75
N ASP A 199 -18.67 -19.68 -32.58
CA ASP A 199 -20.07 -20.11 -32.45
C ASP A 199 -20.55 -20.05 -30.98
N PRO A 200 -21.47 -19.12 -30.64
CA PRO A 200 -22.04 -19.01 -29.29
C PRO A 200 -22.92 -20.21 -28.90
N PHE A 201 -23.26 -21.08 -29.85
CA PHE A 201 -24.20 -22.19 -29.70
C PHE A 201 -23.56 -23.59 -29.79
N ALA A 202 -22.23 -23.70 -29.91
CA ALA A 202 -21.50 -24.97 -29.95
C ALA A 202 -21.56 -25.80 -28.63
N VAL A 203 -22.45 -25.44 -27.70
CA VAL A 203 -22.58 -26.02 -26.36
C VAL A 203 -23.65 -27.11 -26.36
N PHE A 204 -23.30 -28.30 -26.84
CA PHE A 204 -24.01 -29.54 -26.51
C PHE A 204 -23.01 -30.71 -26.35
N ASP A 205 -22.07 -30.58 -25.39
CA ASP A 205 -21.78 -31.64 -24.39
C ASP A 205 -20.64 -31.28 -23.41
N ASP A 206 -19.78 -30.31 -23.73
CA ASP A 206 -18.74 -29.81 -22.83
C ASP A 206 -18.69 -28.27 -22.88
N GLN A 207 -18.61 -27.58 -21.72
CA GLN A 207 -18.40 -26.12 -21.76
C GLN A 207 -17.05 -25.81 -22.42
N PRO A 208 -16.95 -24.77 -23.28
CA PRO A 208 -15.68 -24.40 -23.88
C PRO A 208 -14.70 -23.91 -22.80
N VAL A 209 -13.46 -24.41 -22.84
CA VAL A 209 -12.37 -23.96 -21.92
C VAL A 209 -11.95 -22.53 -22.22
N VAL A 210 -12.07 -22.14 -23.49
CA VAL A 210 -11.56 -20.89 -24.07
C VAL A 210 -12.73 -20.17 -24.73
N THR A 211 -12.86 -18.88 -24.49
CA THR A 211 -13.88 -18.03 -25.11
C THR A 211 -13.29 -16.70 -25.54
N LEU A 212 -13.78 -16.11 -26.63
CA LEU A 212 -13.38 -14.78 -27.09
C LEU A 212 -14.16 -13.64 -26.43
N THR A 213 -15.29 -13.96 -25.78
CA THR A 213 -16.15 -12.98 -25.10
C THR A 213 -15.96 -13.08 -23.59
N PRO A 214 -15.84 -11.95 -22.87
CA PRO A 214 -15.76 -11.97 -21.42
C PRO A 214 -17.06 -12.54 -20.81
N LYS A 215 -16.95 -13.60 -20.00
CA LYS A 215 -18.06 -14.04 -19.13
C LYS A 215 -18.40 -12.90 -18.16
N ARG A 216 -19.66 -12.43 -18.16
CA ARG A 216 -20.14 -11.47 -17.16
C ARG A 216 -20.07 -12.11 -15.78
N LYS A 217 -19.15 -11.64 -14.93
CA LYS A 217 -19.11 -12.03 -13.52
C LYS A 217 -20.28 -11.41 -12.79
N TYR A 218 -21.14 -12.24 -12.21
CA TYR A 218 -22.11 -11.79 -11.22
C TYR A 218 -21.36 -11.38 -9.94
N LEU A 219 -21.72 -10.22 -9.38
CA LEU A 219 -21.17 -9.73 -8.12
C LEU A 219 -21.62 -10.65 -6.98
N SER A 220 -20.78 -11.60 -6.58
CA SER A 220 -20.99 -12.43 -5.40
C SER A 220 -20.44 -11.73 -4.15
N GLY A 221 -21.14 -10.69 -3.69
CA GLY A 221 -20.90 -10.09 -2.37
C GLY A 221 -20.94 -8.55 -2.33
N LEU A 222 -21.05 -8.02 -1.11
CA LEU A 222 -21.09 -6.58 -0.79
C LEU A 222 -19.69 -5.94 -0.66
N GLY A 223 -18.61 -6.67 -0.97
CA GLY A 223 -17.23 -6.20 -0.79
C GLY A 223 -16.65 -5.42 -1.98
N LEU A 224 -15.54 -4.71 -1.74
CA LEU A 224 -14.75 -4.11 -2.82
C LEU A 224 -14.22 -5.19 -3.77
N ARG A 225 -14.33 -4.92 -5.08
CA ARG A 225 -13.80 -5.79 -6.13
C ARG A 225 -12.29 -5.93 -5.97
N ASP A 226 -11.81 -7.17 -5.88
CA ASP A 226 -10.39 -7.45 -5.93
C ASP A 226 -9.90 -7.35 -7.38
N GLN A 227 -8.97 -6.44 -7.61
CA GLN A 227 -8.30 -6.22 -8.88
C GLN A 227 -6.79 -6.29 -8.62
N SER A 228 -6.18 -7.39 -9.03
CA SER A 228 -4.77 -7.68 -8.77
C SER A 228 -3.85 -6.71 -9.52
N VAL A 229 -4.16 -6.47 -10.81
CA VAL A 229 -3.47 -5.56 -11.71
C VAL A 229 -4.44 -4.49 -12.22
N MET A 230 -4.02 -3.22 -12.13
CA MET A 230 -4.81 -2.07 -12.58
C MET A 230 -4.61 -1.82 -14.08
N ASN A 231 -5.52 -1.08 -14.70
CA ASN A 231 -5.29 -0.60 -16.06
C ASN A 231 -4.18 0.47 -16.10
N LYS A 232 -3.64 0.74 -17.29
CA LYS A 232 -2.56 1.70 -17.52
C LYS A 232 -2.80 3.08 -16.88
N VAL A 233 -4.00 3.65 -17.04
CA VAL A 233 -4.34 4.99 -16.49
C VAL A 233 -4.35 4.99 -14.96
N GLN A 234 -5.00 3.99 -14.35
CA GLN A 234 -5.01 3.84 -12.91
C GLN A 234 -3.60 3.57 -12.36
N ASP A 235 -2.78 2.83 -13.11
CA ASP A 235 -1.40 2.51 -12.77
C ASP A 235 -0.51 3.77 -12.75
N GLU A 236 -0.61 4.60 -13.78
CA GLU A 236 0.06 5.90 -13.83
C GLU A 236 -0.30 6.77 -12.63
N ILE A 237 -1.59 6.87 -12.32
CA ILE A 237 -2.09 7.65 -11.19
C ILE A 237 -1.50 7.15 -9.86
N PHE A 238 -1.48 5.84 -9.60
CA PHE A 238 -0.95 5.37 -8.32
C PHE A 238 0.57 5.44 -8.26
N ARG A 239 1.27 5.44 -9.41
CA ARG A 239 2.73 5.60 -9.47
C ARG A 239 3.22 7.04 -9.33
N LEU A 240 2.36 8.05 -9.55
CA LEU A 240 2.71 9.46 -9.39
C LEU A 240 3.49 9.71 -8.07
N PRO A 241 4.47 10.61 -8.04
CA PRO A 241 5.26 10.94 -6.83
C PRO A 241 4.39 11.27 -5.61
N ILE A 242 4.91 11.03 -4.40
CA ILE A 242 4.18 11.13 -3.13
C ILE A 242 3.82 12.57 -2.77
N ASP A 243 4.61 13.54 -3.23
CA ASP A 243 4.39 14.98 -3.09
C ASP A 243 3.31 15.53 -4.03
N ARG A 244 2.76 14.69 -4.94
CA ARG A 244 1.64 15.08 -5.80
C ARG A 244 0.31 14.94 -5.08
N GLN A 245 -0.45 16.02 -5.06
CA GLN A 245 -1.87 16.02 -4.71
C GLN A 245 -2.68 15.45 -5.88
N VAL A 246 -3.56 14.49 -5.59
CA VAL A 246 -4.34 13.77 -6.60
C VAL A 246 -5.81 13.79 -6.22
N MET A 247 -6.67 14.22 -7.14
CA MET A 247 -8.12 14.14 -7.03
C MET A 247 -8.63 13.07 -8.02
N LEU A 248 -9.36 12.07 -7.50
CA LEU A 248 -9.91 10.99 -8.31
C LEU A 248 -11.42 11.17 -8.50
N GLU A 249 -11.79 11.76 -9.62
CA GLU A 249 -13.18 11.87 -10.05
C GLU A 249 -13.54 10.75 -11.02
N GLY A 250 -14.76 10.22 -10.90
CA GLY A 250 -15.26 9.26 -11.86
C GLY A 250 -16.52 8.54 -11.39
N PRO A 251 -17.24 7.88 -12.31
CA PRO A 251 -18.45 7.12 -12.00
C PRO A 251 -18.27 6.07 -10.88
N PRO A 252 -19.36 5.64 -10.22
CA PRO A 252 -19.32 4.48 -9.34
C PRO A 252 -18.73 3.25 -10.05
N GLY A 253 -17.91 2.48 -9.35
CA GLY A 253 -17.32 1.25 -9.89
C GLY A 253 -16.03 1.41 -10.71
N THR A 254 -15.53 2.63 -10.96
CA THR A 254 -14.26 2.86 -11.70
C THR A 254 -12.99 2.57 -10.90
N GLY A 255 -13.08 1.89 -9.75
CA GLY A 255 -11.91 1.48 -8.98
C GLY A 255 -11.18 2.58 -8.21
N LYS A 256 -11.77 3.77 -8.01
CA LYS A 256 -11.13 4.89 -7.28
C LYS A 256 -10.51 4.49 -5.94
N THR A 257 -11.28 3.82 -5.09
CA THR A 257 -10.83 3.34 -3.79
C THR A 257 -9.71 2.32 -3.93
N THR A 258 -9.80 1.43 -4.92
CA THR A 258 -8.74 0.45 -5.22
C THR A 258 -7.46 1.15 -5.65
N THR A 259 -7.51 2.17 -6.52
CA THR A 259 -6.36 2.98 -6.91
C THR A 259 -5.71 3.66 -5.70
N LEU A 260 -6.52 4.21 -4.79
CA LEU A 260 -6.01 4.84 -3.56
C LEU A 260 -5.30 3.83 -2.65
N ILE A 261 -5.88 2.65 -2.46
CA ILE A 261 -5.28 1.58 -1.64
C ILE A 261 -3.95 1.12 -2.25
N LYS A 262 -3.91 0.87 -3.56
CA LYS A 262 -2.70 0.50 -4.30
C LYS A 262 -1.62 1.58 -4.19
N ARG A 263 -2.00 2.85 -4.37
CA ARG A 263 -1.11 4.00 -4.19
C ARG A 263 -0.51 3.99 -2.79
N LEU A 264 -1.34 3.91 -1.75
CA LEU A 264 -0.87 3.90 -0.38
C LEU A 264 0.03 2.69 -0.08
N SER A 265 -0.34 1.50 -0.54
CA SER A 265 0.48 0.29 -0.41
C SER A 265 1.89 0.51 -0.94
N GLN A 266 2.01 1.08 -2.14
CA GLN A 266 3.29 1.36 -2.77
C GLN A 266 4.06 2.47 -2.03
N LYS A 267 3.38 3.56 -1.66
CA LYS A 267 4.02 4.74 -1.05
C LYS A 267 4.53 4.52 0.36
N ARG A 268 4.05 3.49 1.05
CA ARG A 268 4.55 3.11 2.38
C ARG A 268 5.93 2.47 2.36
N ILE A 269 6.37 1.97 1.20
CA ILE A 269 7.64 1.28 1.05
C ILE A 269 8.69 2.30 0.64
N GLU A 270 9.76 2.39 1.43
CA GLU A 270 10.94 3.16 1.08
C GLU A 270 11.65 2.44 -0.08
N ASN A 271 11.82 3.14 -1.21
CA ASN A 271 12.46 2.59 -2.38
C ASN A 271 13.36 3.64 -3.03
N SER A 272 14.68 3.40 -2.99
CA SER A 272 15.70 4.29 -3.56
C SER A 272 15.62 4.41 -5.08
N ASP A 273 15.06 3.41 -5.77
CA ASP A 273 14.87 3.48 -7.23
C ASP A 273 13.85 4.56 -7.63
N ARG A 274 13.09 5.08 -6.66
CA ARG A 274 12.11 6.15 -6.81
C ARG A 274 12.65 7.44 -6.21
N GLU A 275 13.67 8.00 -6.86
CA GLU A 275 14.46 9.13 -6.35
C GLU A 275 13.61 10.34 -5.91
N GLU A 276 12.50 10.65 -6.58
CA GLU A 276 11.58 11.72 -6.15
C GLU A 276 10.89 11.41 -4.82
N ASP A 277 10.37 10.19 -4.65
CA ASP A 277 9.73 9.78 -3.39
C ASP A 277 10.77 9.66 -2.28
N TYR A 278 11.91 9.03 -2.56
CA TYR A 278 12.96 8.80 -1.59
C TYR A 278 13.51 10.11 -1.03
N ARG A 279 13.74 11.13 -1.89
CA ARG A 279 14.13 12.47 -1.45
C ARG A 279 13.10 13.10 -0.53
N VAL A 280 11.81 12.99 -0.84
CA VAL A 280 10.75 13.54 0.03
C VAL A 280 10.74 12.83 1.38
N ILE A 281 10.86 11.50 1.39
CA ILE A 281 10.83 10.69 2.63
C ILE A 281 12.05 11.02 3.51
N VAL A 282 13.26 11.01 2.96
CA VAL A 282 14.50 11.26 3.72
C VAL A 282 14.58 12.70 4.24
N ASN A 283 14.09 13.66 3.47
CA ASN A 283 14.09 15.08 3.87
C ASN A 283 12.91 15.46 4.77
N THR A 284 11.98 14.54 5.03
CA THR A 284 10.80 14.82 5.85
C THR A 284 11.22 14.95 7.32
N PRO A 285 10.97 16.10 7.98
CA PRO A 285 11.36 16.33 9.37
C PRO A 285 10.49 15.57 10.39
N LEU A 286 9.47 14.83 9.93
CA LEU A 286 8.67 13.93 10.77
C LEU A 286 9.56 12.76 11.19
N GLY A 287 10.11 12.78 12.41
CA GLY A 287 10.93 11.70 12.98
C GLY A 287 10.16 10.39 13.29
N GLY A 288 9.05 10.11 12.60
CA GLY A 288 8.25 8.90 12.74
C GLY A 288 8.56 7.86 11.67
N ASP A 289 8.13 6.62 11.88
CA ASP A 289 8.25 5.54 10.88
C ASP A 289 7.38 5.84 9.65
N HIS A 290 8.03 6.09 8.50
CA HIS A 290 7.38 6.39 7.21
C HIS A 290 6.32 5.35 6.83
N ARG A 291 6.58 4.06 7.11
CA ARG A 291 5.64 2.97 6.82
C ARG A 291 4.31 3.11 7.53
N THR A 292 4.29 3.89 8.61
CA THR A 292 3.09 4.19 9.39
C THR A 292 2.64 5.63 9.21
N SER A 293 3.38 6.51 8.52
CA SER A 293 3.06 7.94 8.41
C SER A 293 1.94 8.23 7.40
N TRP A 294 0.74 7.73 7.67
CA TRP A 294 -0.44 7.95 6.83
C TRP A 294 -1.73 7.94 7.64
N ILE A 295 -2.79 8.51 7.06
CA ILE A 295 -4.16 8.45 7.57
C ILE A 295 -5.13 8.45 6.38
N MET A 296 -6.23 7.72 6.51
CA MET A 296 -7.33 7.72 5.56
C MET A 296 -8.63 8.05 6.28
N PHE A 297 -9.37 9.02 5.73
CA PHE A 297 -10.70 9.34 6.21
C PHE A 297 -11.78 8.62 5.40
N SER A 298 -12.64 7.89 6.10
CA SER A 298 -13.85 7.30 5.54
C SER A 298 -15.07 8.17 5.87
N PRO A 299 -16.06 8.31 4.96
CA PRO A 299 -17.31 8.99 5.27
C PRO A 299 -18.13 8.30 6.37
N THR A 300 -18.04 6.97 6.51
CA THR A 300 -18.82 6.19 7.49
C THR A 300 -17.96 5.11 8.15
N GLU A 301 -18.35 4.74 9.38
CA GLU A 301 -17.70 3.66 10.15
C GLU A 301 -17.88 2.29 9.48
N LEU A 302 -19.03 2.04 8.86
CA LEU A 302 -19.27 0.80 8.11
C LEU A 302 -18.26 0.62 6.97
N LEU A 303 -17.96 1.69 6.23
CA LEU A 303 -16.97 1.64 5.15
C LEU A 303 -15.55 1.46 5.68
N GLU A 304 -15.24 1.82 6.92
CA GLU A 304 -13.94 1.51 7.52
C GLU A 304 -13.68 0.00 7.57
N HIS A 305 -14.70 -0.80 7.90
CA HIS A 305 -14.56 -2.27 7.96
C HIS A 305 -14.22 -2.85 6.59
N TYR A 306 -14.94 -2.44 5.54
CA TYR A 306 -14.66 -2.87 4.16
C TYR A 306 -13.27 -2.43 3.69
N LEU A 307 -12.85 -1.22 4.05
CA LEU A 307 -11.53 -0.73 3.70
C LEU A 307 -10.44 -1.58 4.37
N ARG A 308 -10.57 -1.92 5.66
CA ARG A 308 -9.58 -2.73 6.38
C ARG A 308 -9.32 -4.07 5.70
N GLU A 309 -10.37 -4.75 5.22
CA GLU A 309 -10.20 -6.00 4.47
C GLU A 309 -9.43 -5.79 3.15
N ALA A 310 -9.75 -4.73 2.41
CA ALA A 310 -9.07 -4.41 1.17
C ALA A 310 -7.59 -4.03 1.40
N PHE A 311 -7.30 -3.26 2.44
CA PHE A 311 -5.93 -2.92 2.85
C PHE A 311 -5.12 -4.16 3.27
N ALA A 312 -5.73 -5.08 4.02
CA ALA A 312 -5.05 -6.32 4.41
C ALA A 312 -4.62 -7.16 3.20
N ARG A 313 -5.42 -7.19 2.13
CA ARG A 313 -5.08 -7.91 0.88
C ARG A 313 -3.88 -7.31 0.15
N ASP A 314 -3.72 -5.99 0.18
CA ASP A 314 -2.55 -5.29 -0.39
C ASP A 314 -1.40 -5.12 0.64
N ASN A 315 -1.38 -5.93 1.70
CA ASN A 315 -0.36 -5.91 2.76
C ASN A 315 -0.15 -4.54 3.42
N VAL A 316 -1.26 -3.84 3.67
CA VAL A 316 -1.29 -2.59 4.43
C VAL A 316 -1.91 -2.84 5.80
N PRO A 317 -1.11 -2.85 6.89
CA PRO A 317 -1.62 -2.92 8.25
C PRO A 317 -2.48 -1.69 8.56
N ALA A 318 -3.80 -1.87 8.53
CA ALA A 318 -4.76 -0.83 8.80
C ALA A 318 -5.25 -0.90 10.26
N SER A 319 -4.48 -0.32 11.19
CA SER A 319 -4.95 -0.16 12.56
C SER A 319 -6.13 0.82 12.61
N GLN A 320 -6.94 0.73 13.67
CA GLN A 320 -8.08 1.63 13.87
C GLN A 320 -7.67 3.11 13.97
N GLN A 321 -6.38 3.40 14.21
CA GLN A 321 -5.84 4.76 14.22
C GLN A 321 -5.57 5.31 12.81
N ARG A 322 -5.50 4.46 11.78
CA ARG A 322 -5.09 4.85 10.42
C ARG A 322 -6.27 5.01 9.47
N ILE A 323 -7.37 4.30 9.72
CA ILE A 323 -8.62 4.44 8.98
C ILE A 323 -9.70 4.86 9.97
N GLN A 324 -10.19 6.09 9.83
CA GLN A 324 -11.14 6.69 10.76
C GLN A 324 -12.15 7.57 10.02
N THR A 325 -13.29 7.86 10.65
CA THR A 325 -14.11 9.01 10.24
C THR A 325 -13.47 10.33 10.70
N TRP A 326 -13.71 11.41 9.95
CA TRP A 326 -13.31 12.75 10.37
C TRP A 326 -13.91 13.13 11.74
N SER A 327 -15.15 12.72 12.00
CA SER A 327 -15.84 13.00 13.27
C SER A 327 -15.14 12.39 14.48
N ASN A 328 -14.58 11.19 14.35
CA ASN A 328 -13.83 10.52 15.40
C ASN A 328 -12.45 11.15 15.56
N PHE A 329 -11.74 11.36 14.43
CA PHE A 329 -10.40 11.95 14.44
C PHE A 329 -10.39 13.37 15.03
N ARG A 330 -11.30 14.25 14.60
CA ARG A 330 -11.36 15.64 15.10
C ARG A 330 -11.60 15.71 16.61
N ASN A 331 -12.35 14.76 17.16
CA ASN A 331 -12.62 14.69 18.59
C ASN A 331 -11.37 14.29 19.38
N ASP A 332 -10.67 13.25 18.91
CA ASP A 332 -9.43 12.80 19.53
C ASP A 332 -8.37 13.90 19.47
N LEU A 333 -8.19 14.50 18.29
CA LEU A 333 -7.29 15.63 18.07
C LEU A 333 -7.62 16.81 19.01
N ALA A 334 -8.88 17.23 19.09
CA ALA A 334 -9.26 18.38 19.90
C ALA A 334 -9.19 18.12 21.42
N ALA A 335 -9.44 16.90 21.87
CA ALA A 335 -9.45 16.54 23.29
C ALA A 335 -8.07 16.17 23.83
N ARG A 336 -7.36 15.28 23.13
CA ARG A 336 -6.06 14.74 23.57
C ARG A 336 -4.91 15.63 23.15
N VAL A 337 -4.79 15.89 21.85
CA VAL A 337 -3.61 16.55 21.27
C VAL A 337 -3.63 18.05 21.50
N LEU A 338 -4.67 18.73 21.00
CA LEU A 338 -4.77 20.18 21.13
C LEU A 338 -5.25 20.62 22.52
N GLY A 339 -5.83 19.69 23.28
CA GLY A 339 -6.38 19.91 24.60
C GLY A 339 -7.41 21.03 24.74
N LEU A 340 -8.14 21.31 23.66
CA LEU A 340 -9.15 22.35 23.58
C LEU A 340 -10.46 21.93 24.26
N LEU A 341 -10.81 20.65 24.15
CA LEU A 341 -12.05 20.13 24.73
C LEU A 341 -11.86 19.71 26.18
N ARG A 342 -12.92 19.91 26.96
CA ARG A 342 -13.05 19.38 28.32
C ARG A 342 -13.14 17.85 28.26
N THR A 343 -12.44 17.16 29.17
CA THR A 343 -12.48 15.69 29.29
C THR A 343 -12.74 15.28 30.74
N GLY A 344 -13.03 14.00 31.01
CA GLY A 344 -13.22 13.52 32.38
C GLY A 344 -12.01 13.80 33.30
N LYS A 345 -10.80 13.84 32.74
CA LYS A 345 -9.56 14.18 33.46
C LYS A 345 -9.23 15.68 33.44
N ARG A 346 -9.76 16.44 32.49
CA ARG A 346 -9.50 17.88 32.31
C ARG A 346 -10.79 18.67 32.51
N THR A 347 -10.94 19.30 33.67
CA THR A 347 -12.15 20.09 34.03
C THR A 347 -12.24 21.45 33.34
N GLN A 348 -11.16 21.91 32.68
CA GLN A 348 -11.11 23.14 31.89
C GLN A 348 -11.10 22.84 30.38
N GLY A 349 -11.66 23.74 29.57
CA GLY A 349 -11.77 23.62 28.12
C GLY A 349 -13.19 23.88 27.62
N PHE A 350 -13.37 23.82 26.30
CA PHE A 350 -14.66 24.00 25.66
C PHE A 350 -15.50 22.72 25.73
N LEU A 351 -16.82 22.87 25.78
CA LEU A 351 -17.77 21.79 25.54
C LEU A 351 -18.18 21.84 24.08
N ARG A 352 -18.20 20.68 23.42
CA ARG A 352 -18.61 20.58 22.03
C ARG A 352 -20.14 20.50 21.98
N ASP A 353 -20.74 21.46 21.30
CA ASP A 353 -22.15 21.42 20.89
C ASP A 353 -22.19 21.25 19.37
N ASP A 354 -22.65 20.07 18.92
CA ASP A 354 -22.73 19.72 17.49
C ASP A 354 -23.85 20.49 16.76
N GLY A 355 -24.81 21.10 17.49
CA GLY A 355 -25.90 21.88 16.91
C GLY A 355 -25.58 23.36 16.71
N ALA A 356 -24.49 23.86 17.31
CA ALA A 356 -24.14 25.27 17.28
C ALA A 356 -23.26 25.63 16.07
N ARG A 357 -23.56 26.77 15.42
CA ARG A 357 -22.72 27.36 14.37
C ARG A 357 -21.67 28.26 15.02
N HIS A 358 -20.46 27.73 15.16
CA HIS A 358 -19.33 28.44 15.80
C HIS A 358 -18.51 29.30 14.84
N LEU A 359 -18.68 29.14 13.52
CA LEU A 359 -17.96 29.91 12.51
C LEU A 359 -18.84 31.05 11.99
N SER A 360 -18.29 32.26 11.94
CA SER A 360 -18.90 33.41 11.27
C SER A 360 -18.80 33.28 9.75
N ASP A 361 -19.61 34.05 9.03
CA ASP A 361 -19.58 34.07 7.55
C ASP A 361 -18.21 34.47 7.01
N HIS A 362 -17.52 35.40 7.70
CA HIS A 362 -16.15 35.78 7.37
C HIS A 362 -15.17 34.60 7.51
N ALA A 363 -15.28 33.82 8.58
CA ALA A 363 -14.45 32.65 8.81
C ALA A 363 -14.71 31.55 7.76
N LEU A 364 -15.95 31.38 7.31
CA LEU A 364 -16.32 30.44 6.25
C LEU A 364 -15.77 30.87 4.88
N ALA A 365 -15.75 32.17 4.60
CA ALA A 365 -15.21 32.71 3.35
C ALA A 365 -13.67 32.70 3.31
N ASN A 366 -13.00 32.77 4.48
CA ASN A 366 -11.54 32.92 4.61
C ASN A 366 -10.89 31.77 5.38
N GLN A 367 -11.27 30.53 5.06
CA GLN A 367 -10.75 29.33 5.74
C GLN A 367 -9.21 29.18 5.69
N PRO A 368 -8.49 29.52 4.59
CA PRO A 368 -7.03 29.41 4.56
C PRO A 368 -6.34 30.35 5.57
N ASP A 369 -6.83 31.57 5.70
CA ASP A 369 -6.27 32.54 6.66
C ASP A 369 -6.59 32.12 8.10
N LEU A 370 -7.81 31.63 8.34
CA LEU A 370 -8.19 31.08 9.64
C LEU A 370 -7.30 29.90 10.03
N HIS A 371 -7.03 28.98 9.10
CA HIS A 371 -6.13 27.86 9.31
C HIS A 371 -4.72 28.36 9.67
N SER A 372 -4.19 29.32 8.90
CA SER A 372 -2.83 29.83 9.12
C SER A 372 -2.70 30.54 10.46
N ALA A 373 -3.69 31.35 10.84
CA ALA A 373 -3.74 32.00 12.16
C ALA A 373 -3.84 30.97 13.30
N PHE A 374 -4.61 29.90 13.11
CA PHE A 374 -4.72 28.83 14.09
C PHE A 374 -3.42 28.01 14.21
N ASP A 375 -2.75 27.72 13.11
CA ASP A 375 -1.45 27.03 13.08
C ASP A 375 -0.37 27.86 13.79
N ASP A 376 -0.28 29.16 13.50
CA ASP A 376 0.62 30.08 14.22
C ASP A 376 0.30 30.13 15.72
N PHE A 377 -0.98 30.16 16.09
CA PHE A 377 -1.40 30.10 17.50
C PHE A 377 -0.91 28.81 18.17
N GLN A 378 -1.13 27.64 17.56
CA GLN A 378 -0.74 26.35 18.13
C GLN A 378 0.78 26.22 18.22
N PHE A 379 1.50 26.68 17.20
CA PHE A 379 2.95 26.74 17.19
C PHE A 379 3.49 27.56 18.37
N ASN A 380 2.93 28.76 18.60
CA ASN A 380 3.32 29.62 19.71
C ASN A 380 3.02 29.00 21.07
N VAL A 381 1.89 28.29 21.21
CA VAL A 381 1.54 27.56 22.44
C VAL A 381 2.56 26.45 22.70
N PHE A 382 2.89 25.64 21.69
CA PHE A 382 3.84 24.54 21.80
C PHE A 382 5.24 25.04 22.21
N TYR A 383 5.76 26.08 21.56
CA TYR A 383 7.06 26.65 21.92
C TYR A 383 7.08 27.24 23.33
N ALA A 384 5.99 27.88 23.76
CA ALA A 384 5.88 28.39 25.13
C ALA A 384 5.84 27.27 26.18
N GLU A 385 5.28 26.10 25.84
CA GLU A 385 5.31 24.92 26.73
C GLU A 385 6.70 24.29 26.79
N LEU A 386 7.38 24.14 25.64
CA LEU A 386 8.76 23.67 25.59
C LEU A 386 9.72 24.58 26.36
N ASP A 387 9.60 25.89 26.19
CA ASP A 387 10.47 26.85 26.88
C ASP A 387 10.31 26.77 28.41
N ARG A 388 9.07 26.60 28.90
CA ARG A 388 8.82 26.37 30.35
C ARG A 388 9.40 25.05 30.84
N ALA A 389 9.28 23.97 30.04
CA ALA A 389 9.86 22.68 30.39
C ALA A 389 11.39 22.77 30.46
N LEU A 390 12.01 23.43 29.48
CA LEU A 390 13.45 23.69 29.47
C LEU A 390 13.87 24.57 30.64
N GLN A 391 13.09 25.58 31.00
CA GLN A 391 13.37 26.40 32.18
C GLN A 391 13.37 25.56 33.46
N THR A 392 12.46 24.59 33.57
CA THR A 392 12.44 23.65 34.72
C THR A 392 13.73 22.81 34.80
N LEU A 393 14.32 22.46 33.65
CA LEU A 393 15.61 21.75 33.60
C LEU A 393 16.80 22.67 33.92
N VAL A 394 16.74 23.94 33.49
CA VAL A 394 17.73 24.97 33.83
C VAL A 394 17.75 25.23 35.34
N ASP A 395 16.57 25.26 35.96
CA ASP A 395 16.42 25.53 37.39
C ASP A 395 16.77 24.29 38.27
N SER A 396 17.11 23.16 37.65
CA SER A 396 17.50 21.94 38.35
C SER A 396 18.91 22.03 38.95
N GLU A 397 19.07 21.51 40.16
CA GLU A 397 20.38 21.46 40.84
C GLU A 397 21.37 20.51 40.13
N VAL A 398 20.87 19.55 39.36
CA VAL A 398 21.68 18.54 38.66
C VAL A 398 22.41 19.16 37.46
N PRO A 399 23.76 19.20 37.45
CA PRO A 399 24.54 19.83 36.37
C PRO A 399 24.28 19.24 34.98
N ASP A 400 24.06 17.92 34.90
CA ASP A 400 23.79 17.22 33.63
C ASP A 400 22.44 17.63 33.01
N LEU A 401 21.43 17.93 33.83
CA LEU A 401 20.14 18.41 33.34
C LEU A 401 20.24 19.85 32.80
N ARG A 402 21.09 20.67 33.41
CA ARG A 402 21.39 22.02 32.93
C ARG A 402 22.13 22.00 31.59
N SER A 403 23.16 21.17 31.45
CA SER A 403 23.89 21.04 30.18
C SER A 403 23.00 20.51 29.05
N LEU A 404 22.15 19.50 29.36
CA LEU A 404 21.15 18.98 28.43
C LEU A 404 20.18 20.07 27.96
N SER A 405 19.68 20.91 28.87
CA SER A 405 18.75 22.00 28.52
C SER A 405 19.36 22.99 27.51
N GLN A 406 20.64 23.33 27.67
CA GLN A 406 21.36 24.23 26.76
C GLN A 406 21.53 23.60 25.38
N SER A 407 21.89 22.31 25.32
CA SER A 407 21.99 21.57 24.06
C SER A 407 20.65 21.46 23.34
N LEU A 408 19.56 21.24 24.07
CA LEU A 408 18.21 21.18 23.50
C LEU A 408 17.74 22.54 22.96
N ARG A 409 18.01 23.65 23.68
CA ARG A 409 17.73 25.02 23.21
C ARG A 409 18.44 25.33 21.90
N ASN A 410 19.71 24.95 21.77
CA ASN A 410 20.49 25.17 20.54
C ASN A 410 19.89 24.38 19.36
N ARG A 411 19.55 23.10 19.57
CA ARG A 411 18.91 22.28 18.53
C ARG A 411 17.51 22.77 18.15
N MET A 412 16.74 23.33 19.09
CA MET A 412 15.43 23.89 18.80
C MET A 412 15.47 25.08 17.82
N GLY A 413 16.57 25.83 17.78
CA GLY A 413 16.77 26.89 16.80
C GLY A 413 17.05 26.36 15.38
N GLU A 414 17.49 25.11 15.26
CA GLU A 414 17.82 24.44 14.00
C GLU A 414 16.64 23.64 13.42
N VAL A 415 15.70 23.19 14.28
CA VAL A 415 14.53 22.41 13.86
C VAL A 415 13.46 23.35 13.30
N GLY A 416 13.02 23.09 12.06
CA GLY A 416 11.95 23.84 11.40
C GLY A 416 10.59 23.74 12.12
N ARG A 417 9.60 24.52 11.68
CA ARG A 417 8.29 24.57 12.33
C ARG A 417 7.57 23.21 12.27
N PRO A 418 7.21 22.58 13.40
CA PRO A 418 6.39 21.37 13.40
C PRO A 418 4.97 21.71 12.96
N THR A 419 4.34 20.80 12.22
CA THR A 419 2.93 20.92 11.81
C THR A 419 2.01 20.28 12.85
N LEU A 420 0.72 20.62 12.84
CA LEU A 420 -0.26 19.94 13.72
C LEU A 420 -0.27 18.41 13.59
N LEU A 421 -0.05 17.91 12.37
CA LEU A 421 0.04 16.47 12.11
C LEU A 421 1.33 15.86 12.68
N SER A 422 2.44 16.61 12.71
CA SER A 422 3.68 16.16 13.37
C SER A 422 3.53 16.09 14.89
N ILE A 423 2.78 17.03 15.48
CA ILE A 423 2.50 17.02 16.92
C ILE A 423 1.60 15.83 17.28
N HIS A 424 0.56 15.58 16.49
CA HIS A 424 -0.31 14.41 16.67
C HIS A 424 0.46 13.09 16.54
N SER A 425 1.35 12.94 15.55
CA SER A 425 2.10 11.69 15.36
C SER A 425 3.06 11.39 16.51
N LEU A 426 3.65 12.42 17.13
CA LEU A 426 4.50 12.27 18.32
C LEU A 426 3.72 11.76 19.52
N GLU A 427 2.51 12.30 19.78
CA GLU A 427 1.65 11.89 20.90
C GLU A 427 0.93 10.55 20.70
N ALA A 428 0.83 10.08 19.45
CA ALA A 428 0.25 8.76 19.14
C ALA A 428 1.20 7.60 19.47
N THR A 429 2.49 7.87 19.68
CA THR A 429 3.47 6.88 20.14
C THR A 429 3.26 6.61 21.64
N PRO A 430 2.98 5.37 22.08
CA PRO A 430 2.89 5.09 23.51
C PRO A 430 4.25 5.45 24.17
N PRO A 431 4.25 6.05 25.37
CA PRO A 431 5.50 6.25 26.08
C PRO A 431 6.14 4.87 26.24
N MET A 432 7.40 4.72 25.83
CA MET A 432 8.21 3.60 26.33
C MET A 432 8.05 3.61 27.84
N MET A 433 7.64 2.49 28.43
CA MET A 433 7.64 2.33 29.87
C MET A 433 9.08 2.46 30.35
N SER A 434 9.53 3.69 30.61
CA SER A 434 10.61 3.96 31.53
C SER A 434 9.97 4.08 32.90
N THR A 435 10.41 3.20 33.78
CA THR A 435 10.06 3.19 35.19
C THR A 435 10.47 4.52 35.83
N GLY A 436 9.50 5.20 36.46
CA GLY A 436 9.76 6.16 37.52
C GLY A 436 9.95 7.61 37.10
N THR A 437 8.86 8.37 37.21
CA THR A 437 8.70 9.71 37.84
C THR A 437 7.69 10.54 37.05
N GLY A 438 6.55 10.81 37.69
CA GLY A 438 5.43 11.51 37.08
C GLY A 438 5.70 13.00 36.93
N PHE A 439 5.94 13.46 35.70
CA PHE A 439 5.86 14.87 35.36
C PHE A 439 4.40 15.24 35.01
N HIS A 440 3.72 15.91 35.95
CA HIS A 440 2.40 16.51 35.72
C HIS A 440 2.56 17.89 35.06
N GLY A 441 2.69 17.91 33.74
CA GLY A 441 2.59 19.13 32.93
C GLY A 441 1.13 19.61 32.82
N ASN A 442 0.61 20.28 33.84
CA ASN A 442 -0.72 20.88 33.82
C ASN A 442 -0.74 22.16 34.66
N ARG A 443 -0.14 23.24 34.15
CA ARG A 443 -0.32 24.58 34.74
C ARG A 443 0.19 25.69 33.80
N CYS A 444 -0.54 25.96 32.70
CA CYS A 444 -0.60 27.30 32.07
C CYS A 444 -1.52 27.35 30.84
N ARG A 445 -2.85 27.41 31.05
CA ARG A 445 -3.83 27.91 30.06
C ARG A 445 -4.74 28.98 30.68
N ARG A 446 -4.19 29.80 31.59
CA ARG A 446 -5.00 30.61 32.51
C ARG A 446 -5.16 32.10 32.18
N LYS A 447 -4.66 32.63 31.05
CA LYS A 447 -4.68 34.10 30.87
C LYS A 447 -5.04 34.73 29.52
N PHE A 448 -5.45 34.00 28.47
CA PHE A 448 -5.75 34.65 27.18
C PHE A 448 -7.19 34.54 26.66
N LEU A 449 -8.12 33.90 27.40
CA LEU A 449 -9.55 33.87 27.01
C LEU A 449 -10.36 35.11 27.44
N ASN A 450 -9.75 36.10 28.11
CA ASN A 450 -10.42 37.35 28.50
C ASN A 450 -10.12 38.55 27.58
N GLY A 451 -9.28 38.39 26.56
CA GLY A 451 -9.13 39.37 25.49
C GLY A 451 -9.94 38.91 24.30
N GLY A 452 -11.12 39.49 24.11
CA GLY A 452 -12.08 39.07 23.09
C GLY A 452 -11.48 39.00 21.69
N LEU A 453 -11.19 37.79 21.24
CA LEU A 453 -11.31 37.42 19.84
C LEU A 453 -12.79 37.25 19.58
N LYS A 454 -13.44 38.33 19.13
CA LYS A 454 -14.72 38.22 18.43
C LYS A 454 -14.41 37.52 17.10
N PHE A 455 -14.82 36.27 16.96
CA PHE A 455 -14.93 35.57 15.67
C PHE A 455 -16.29 35.84 15.03
#